data_AF-A0A800CYJ8-F1
#
_entry.id   AF-A0A800CYJ8-F1
#
_cell.length_a   1.000
_cell.length_b   1.000
_cell.length_c   1.000
_cell.angle_alpha   90.00
_cell.angle_beta   90.00
_cell.angle_gamma   90.00
#
_symmetry.space_group_name_H-M   'P 1'
#
loop_
_entity.id
_entity.type
_entity.pdbx_description
1 polymer ?
#
loop_
_entity_poly.entity_id
_entity_poly.type
_entity_poly.pdbx_seq_one_letter_code
_entity_poly.pdbx_strand_id
1 'polypeptide(L)'
;MIAGTTHDYLVRLRDVILEEREFTKALDMKSLADAMHEKGELIQVLAHVTRLDDEDKEIAATIRHENRRNAYLFKATLGWIRETMEFFGKRTAVTGYSANAGMVNSKVNGRLLSGRI
;
A
#
# COMPACT_ATOMS: atom_id res chain seq x y z
N MET A 1 3.41 21.68 22.35
CA MET A 1 2.91 20.32 22.07
C MET A 1 2.61 19.69 23.41
N ILE A 2 1.34 19.41 23.70
CA ILE A 2 0.95 18.72 24.94
C ILE A 2 1.55 17.33 24.82
N ALA A 3 2.41 16.94 25.76
CA ALA A 3 2.96 15.58 25.80
C ALA A 3 1.77 14.64 26.03
N GLY A 4 1.30 14.00 24.95
CA GLY A 4 0.26 12.98 25.04
C GLY A 4 0.74 11.85 25.93
N THR A 5 -0.20 11.21 26.63
CA THR A 5 0.10 10.00 27.39
C THR A 5 0.33 8.82 26.44
N THR A 6 0.97 7.75 26.91
CA THR A 6 1.12 6.49 26.14
C THR A 6 -0.22 6.02 25.57
N HIS A 7 -1.27 6.11 26.38
CA HIS A 7 -2.64 5.79 25.99
C HIS A 7 -3.10 6.61 24.77
N ASP A 8 -2.89 7.93 24.79
CA ASP A 8 -3.30 8.80 23.68
C ASP A 8 -2.60 8.42 22.37
N TYR A 9 -1.31 8.06 22.43
CA TYR A 9 -0.57 7.60 21.27
C TYR A 9 -1.07 6.25 20.75
N LEU A 10 -1.47 5.33 21.64
CA LEU A 10 -2.08 4.05 21.24
C LEU A 10 -3.45 4.23 20.62
N VAL A 11 -4.29 5.10 21.20
CA VAL A 11 -5.60 5.45 20.63
C VAL A 11 -5.41 6.06 19.24
N ARG A 12 -4.49 7.02 19.08
CA ARG A 12 -4.21 7.61 17.77
C ARG A 12 -3.67 6.58 16.78
N LEU A 13 -2.77 5.69 17.21
CA LEU A 13 -2.25 4.62 16.35
C LEU A 13 -3.35 3.69 15.86
N ARG A 14 -4.29 3.31 16.74
CA ARG A 14 -5.46 2.52 16.35
C ARG A 14 -6.29 3.24 15.29
N ASP A 15 -6.56 4.53 15.50
CA ASP A 15 -7.40 5.31 14.60
C ASP A 15 -6.73 5.47 13.22
N VAL A 16 -5.42 5.75 13.18
CA VAL A 16 -4.63 5.79 11.93
C VAL A 16 -4.69 4.46 11.18
N ILE A 17 -4.62 3.32 11.88
CA ILE A 17 -4.74 1.98 11.24
C ILE A 17 -6.14 1.77 10.65
N LEU A 18 -7.19 2.31 11.28
CA LEU A 18 -8.54 2.25 10.71
C LEU A 18 -8.67 3.18 9.49
N GLU A 19 -8.07 4.37 9.53
CA GLU A 19 -8.01 5.30 8.41
C GLU A 19 -7.26 4.70 7.20
N GLU A 20 -6.11 4.04 7.43
CA GLU A 20 -5.34 3.32 6.38
C GLU A 20 -6.21 2.34 5.60
N ARG A 21 -7.13 1.65 6.27
CA ARG A 21 -8.06 0.72 5.63
C ARG A 21 -9.01 1.44 4.69
N GLU A 22 -9.60 2.54 5.14
CA GLU A 22 -10.56 3.29 4.31
C GLU A 22 -9.86 3.93 3.10
N PHE A 23 -8.66 4.48 3.27
CA PHE A 23 -7.87 5.01 2.14
C PHE A 23 -7.51 3.93 1.13
N THR A 24 -7.18 2.72 1.61
CA THR A 24 -6.87 1.59 0.73
C THR A 24 -8.08 1.12 -0.07
N LYS A 25 -9.26 1.07 0.54
CA LYS A 25 -10.49 0.74 -0.18
C LYS A 25 -10.82 1.80 -1.24
N ALA A 26 -10.57 3.07 -0.93
CA ALA A 26 -10.75 4.19 -1.84
C ALA A 26 -9.65 4.30 -2.91
N LEU A 27 -8.57 3.51 -2.81
CA LEU A 27 -7.36 3.65 -3.61
C LEU A 27 -6.73 5.06 -3.57
N ASP A 28 -6.93 5.78 -2.46
CA ASP A 28 -6.33 7.09 -2.23
C ASP A 28 -4.88 6.93 -1.77
N MET A 29 -3.96 6.89 -2.74
CA MET A 29 -2.54 6.67 -2.48
C MET A 29 -1.88 7.82 -1.72
N LYS A 30 -2.42 9.04 -1.81
CA LYS A 30 -1.85 10.21 -1.12
C LYS A 30 -2.17 10.14 0.36
N SER A 31 -3.45 10.03 0.70
CA SER A 31 -3.87 9.91 2.10
C SER A 31 -3.34 8.64 2.76
N LEU A 32 -3.19 7.55 1.99
CA LEU A 32 -2.53 6.34 2.48
C LEU A 32 -1.05 6.58 2.82
N ALA A 33 -0.31 7.32 2.00
CA ALA A 33 1.10 7.64 2.27
C ALA A 33 1.25 8.54 3.50
N ASP A 34 0.38 9.54 3.64
CA ASP A 34 0.36 10.45 4.80
C ASP A 34 0.06 9.67 6.10
N ALA A 35 -0.94 8.77 6.07
CA ALA A 35 -1.27 7.91 7.20
C ALA A 35 -0.14 6.93 7.56
N MET A 36 0.56 6.38 6.56
CA MET A 36 1.73 5.52 6.80
C MET A 36 2.89 6.28 7.45
N HIS A 37 3.08 7.54 7.08
CA HIS A 37 4.09 8.41 7.71
C HIS A 37 3.76 8.66 9.18
N GLU A 38 2.52 9.10 9.46
CA GLU A 38 2.04 9.32 10.82
C GLU A 38 2.14 8.06 11.69
N LYS A 39 1.75 6.90 11.13
CA LYS A 39 1.90 5.61 11.81
C LYS A 39 3.37 5.34 12.18
N GLY A 40 4.30 5.67 11.29
CA GLY A 40 5.73 5.51 11.52
C GLY A 40 6.23 6.36 12.70
N GLU A 41 5.80 7.62 12.78
CA GLU A 41 6.14 8.53 13.88
C GLU A 41 5.59 8.01 15.21
N LEU A 42 4.32 7.58 15.23
CA LEU A 42 3.68 7.02 16.43
C LEU A 42 4.38 5.76 16.93
N ILE A 43 4.78 4.87 16.00
CA ILE A 43 5.53 3.66 16.36
C ILE A 43 6.90 4.02 16.97
N GLN A 44 7.59 5.04 16.46
CA GLN A 44 8.87 5.47 17.03
C GLN A 44 8.69 6.01 18.45
N VAL A 45 7.66 6.83 18.70
CA VAL A 45 7.35 7.32 20.04
C VAL A 45 7.02 6.16 20.99
N LEU A 46 6.17 5.23 20.56
CA LEU A 46 5.76 4.06 21.35
C LEU A 46 6.88 3.04 21.56
N ALA A 47 7.90 3.00 20.69
CA ALA A 47 9.04 2.08 20.83
C ALA A 47 9.89 2.37 22.09
N HIS A 48 9.82 3.60 22.62
CA HIS A 48 10.52 3.99 23.85
C HIS A 48 9.75 3.59 25.13
N VAL A 49 8.53 3.08 25.00
CA VAL A 49 7.70 2.71 26.14
C VAL A 49 8.01 1.27 26.59
N THR A 50 8.63 1.13 27.76
CA THR A 50 9.07 -0.17 28.29
C THR A 50 7.96 -0.92 29.06
N ARG A 51 6.96 -0.20 29.57
CA ARG A 51 5.84 -0.76 30.35
C ARG A 51 4.52 -0.25 29.82
N LEU A 52 3.63 -1.18 29.54
CA LEU A 52 2.26 -0.94 29.11
C LEU A 52 1.33 -1.20 30.29
N ASP A 53 0.41 -0.28 30.56
CA ASP A 53 -0.60 -0.47 31.59
C ASP A 53 -1.62 -1.53 31.15
N ASP A 54 -2.32 -2.14 32.12
CA ASP A 54 -3.25 -3.24 31.84
C ASP A 54 -4.43 -2.79 30.96
N GLU A 55 -4.87 -1.54 31.10
CA GLU A 55 -5.94 -0.92 30.29
C GLU A 55 -5.53 -0.75 28.81
N ASP A 56 -4.24 -0.54 28.55
CA ASP A 56 -3.69 -0.34 27.21
C ASP A 56 -3.46 -1.66 26.46
N LYS A 57 -3.43 -2.80 27.17
CA LYS A 57 -3.22 -4.13 26.57
C LYS A 57 -4.34 -4.50 25.60
N GLU A 58 -5.57 -4.14 25.91
CA GLU A 58 -6.71 -4.39 25.02
C GLU A 58 -6.56 -3.60 23.71
N ILE A 59 -6.20 -2.32 23.80
CA ILE A 59 -5.97 -1.46 22.64
C ILE A 59 -4.82 -2.00 21.79
N ALA A 60 -3.72 -2.42 22.40
CA ALA A 60 -2.59 -3.03 21.70
C ALA A 60 -2.99 -4.35 20.99
N ALA A 61 -3.86 -5.16 21.59
CA ALA A 61 -4.39 -6.37 20.96
C ALA A 61 -5.25 -6.04 19.73
N THR A 62 -6.12 -5.02 19.83
CA THR A 62 -6.91 -4.51 18.70
C THR A 62 -6.00 -4.01 17.59
N ILE A 63 -5.00 -3.18 17.90
CA ILE A 63 -4.01 -2.67 16.94
C ILE A 63 -3.34 -3.81 16.17
N ARG A 64 -2.89 -4.86 16.86
CA ARG A 64 -2.27 -6.03 16.21
C ARG A 64 -3.24 -6.75 15.27
N HIS A 65 -4.49 -6.94 15.71
CA HIS A 65 -5.51 -7.59 14.91
C HIS A 65 -5.82 -6.79 13.64
N GLU A 66 -6.07 -5.49 13.78
CA GLU A 66 -6.42 -4.60 12.68
C GLU A 66 -5.25 -4.42 11.70
N ASN A 67 -4.02 -4.28 12.19
CA ASN A 67 -2.83 -4.19 11.32
C ASN A 67 -2.61 -5.46 10.51
N ARG A 68 -2.81 -6.65 11.11
CA ARG A 68 -2.75 -7.92 10.38
C ARG A 68 -3.81 -7.99 9.30
N ARG A 69 -5.04 -7.55 9.60
CA ARG A 69 -6.13 -7.50 8.63
C ARG A 69 -5.82 -6.54 7.46
N ASN A 70 -5.25 -5.37 7.75
CA ASN A 70 -4.83 -4.42 6.72
C ASN A 70 -3.71 -4.99 5.85
N ALA A 71 -2.73 -5.72 6.41
CA ALA A 71 -1.69 -6.37 5.63
C ALA A 71 -2.26 -7.38 4.61
N TYR A 72 -3.30 -8.15 4.99
CA TYR A 72 -4.00 -9.03 4.05
C TYR A 72 -4.72 -8.23 2.95
N LEU A 73 -5.38 -7.12 3.31
CA LEU A 73 -6.03 -6.24 2.34
C LEU A 73 -5.01 -5.69 1.33
N PHE A 74 -3.88 -5.15 1.79
CA PHE A 74 -2.84 -4.60 0.92
C PHE A 74 -2.30 -5.66 -0.04
N LYS A 75 -2.04 -6.88 0.48
CA LYS A 75 -1.60 -8.00 -0.35
C LYS A 75 -2.62 -8.35 -1.44
N ALA A 76 -3.91 -8.41 -1.08
CA ALA A 76 -4.98 -8.71 -2.02
C ALA A 76 -5.12 -7.59 -3.09
N THR A 77 -5.12 -6.33 -2.67
CA THR A 77 -5.25 -5.18 -3.57
C THR A 77 -4.07 -5.08 -4.54
N LEU A 78 -2.84 -5.28 -4.07
CA LEU A 78 -1.64 -5.29 -4.93
C LEU A 78 -1.65 -6.46 -5.92
N GLY A 79 -2.11 -7.63 -5.48
CA GLY A 79 -2.31 -8.79 -6.36
C GLY A 79 -3.31 -8.47 -7.47
N TRP A 80 -4.46 -7.89 -7.12
CA TRP A 80 -5.48 -7.49 -8.07
C TRP A 80 -4.99 -6.43 -9.07
N ILE A 81 -4.25 -5.41 -8.60
CA ILE A 81 -3.63 -4.40 -9.48
C ILE A 81 -2.67 -5.07 -10.48
N ARG A 82 -1.82 -5.98 -10.01
CA ARG A 82 -0.87 -6.70 -10.86
C ARG A 82 -1.58 -7.53 -11.93
N GLU A 83 -2.57 -8.32 -11.55
CA GLU A 83 -3.36 -9.14 -12.49
C GLU A 83 -4.06 -8.26 -13.54
N THR A 84 -4.59 -7.12 -13.12
CA THR A 84 -5.23 -6.14 -14.00
C THR A 84 -4.23 -5.54 -14.99
N MET A 85 -3.02 -5.18 -14.54
CA MET A 85 -1.95 -4.70 -15.43
C MET A 85 -1.49 -5.78 -16.42
N GLU A 86 -1.35 -7.04 -15.99
CA GLU A 86 -1.01 -8.16 -16.87
C GLU A 86 -2.10 -8.40 -17.93
N PHE A 87 -3.38 -8.25 -17.56
CA PHE A 87 -4.50 -8.32 -18.48
C PHE A 87 -4.47 -7.20 -19.54
N PHE A 88 -4.23 -5.95 -19.13
CA PHE A 88 -4.11 -4.83 -20.07
C PHE A 88 -2.87 -4.96 -20.95
N GLY A 89 -1.72 -5.36 -20.40
CA GLY A 89 -0.48 -5.58 -21.15
C GLY A 89 -0.64 -6.62 -22.28
N LYS A 90 -1.43 -7.67 -22.05
CA LYS A 90 -1.77 -8.67 -23.08
C LYS A 90 -2.66 -8.13 -24.20
N ARG A 91 -3.48 -7.11 -23.92
CA ARG A 91 -4.38 -6.48 -24.92
C ARG A 91 -3.73 -5.36 -25.73
N THR A 92 -2.70 -4.71 -25.18
CA THR A 92 -1.97 -3.62 -25.88
C THR A 92 -0.95 -4.14 -26.90
N ALA A 93 -0.66 -5.46 -26.92
CA ALA A 93 -0.01 -6.09 -28.06
C ALA A 93 -1.02 -6.10 -29.22
N VAL A 94 -1.06 -5.02 -30.00
CA VAL A 94 -1.77 -4.98 -31.28
C VAL A 94 -1.12 -6.02 -32.17
N THR A 95 -1.75 -7.19 -32.27
CA THR A 95 -1.47 -8.15 -33.34
C THR A 95 -1.94 -7.50 -34.63
N GLY A 96 -1.11 -6.63 -35.20
CA GLY A 96 -1.35 -6.05 -36.51
C GLY A 96 -1.22 -7.17 -37.55
N TYR A 97 -2.33 -7.59 -38.13
CA TYR A 97 -2.30 -8.43 -39.33
C TYR A 97 -1.72 -7.57 -40.46
N SER A 98 -0.44 -7.78 -40.79
CA SER A 98 0.11 -7.24 -42.03
C SER A 98 -0.50 -8.01 -43.21
N ALA A 99 -0.71 -7.34 -44.34
CA ALA A 99 -1.30 -7.91 -45.55
C ALA A 99 -0.50 -9.10 -46.14
N ASN A 100 0.67 -9.44 -45.58
CA ASN A 100 1.51 -10.58 -45.96
C ASN A 100 1.80 -11.47 -44.74
N ALA A 101 0.75 -12.03 -44.11
CA ALA A 101 0.76 -13.23 -43.25
C ALA A 101 2.05 -13.56 -42.45
N GLY A 102 2.68 -12.56 -41.84
CA GLY A 102 3.89 -12.70 -41.05
C GLY A 102 3.64 -12.12 -39.67
N MET A 103 3.43 -12.98 -38.67
CA MET A 103 3.36 -12.56 -37.27
C MET A 103 4.73 -12.01 -36.85
N VAL A 104 4.84 -10.69 -36.70
CA VAL A 104 6.00 -10.06 -36.07
C VAL A 104 5.68 -9.88 -34.59
N ASN A 105 6.25 -10.75 -33.74
CA ASN A 105 6.21 -10.58 -32.29
C ASN A 105 7.02 -9.35 -31.91
N SER A 106 6.37 -8.24 -31.56
CA SER A 106 7.04 -7.08 -30.97
C SER A 106 7.49 -7.42 -29.54
N LYS A 107 8.70 -7.94 -29.38
CA LYS A 107 9.37 -7.97 -28.08
C LYS A 107 9.67 -6.54 -27.67
N VAL A 108 8.81 -5.97 -26.82
CA VAL A 108 9.15 -4.75 -26.06
C VAL A 108 10.18 -5.16 -25.01
N ASN A 109 11.44 -5.22 -25.41
CA ASN A 109 12.58 -5.24 -24.50
C ASN A 109 13.25 -3.89 -24.58
N GLY A 110 13.39 -3.25 -23.42
CA GLY A 110 13.78 -1.84 -23.27
C GLY A 110 15.02 -1.48 -24.07
N ARG A 111 14.83 -0.61 -25.06
CA ARG A 111 15.89 0.27 -25.56
C ARG A 111 15.24 1.55 -26.03
N LEU A 112 15.37 2.57 -25.19
CA LEU A 112 15.05 3.95 -25.50
C LEU A 112 15.62 4.29 -26.88
N LEU A 113 14.76 4.84 -27.74
CA LEU A 113 15.09 5.42 -29.03
C LEU A 113 16.27 6.40 -28.86
N SER A 114 17.49 5.97 -29.12
CA SER A 114 18.60 6.89 -29.33
C SER A 114 18.46 7.42 -30.75
N GLY A 115 17.92 8.62 -30.87
CA GLY A 115 17.73 9.28 -32.15
C GLY A 115 19.04 9.66 -32.83
N ARG A 116 19.02 9.60 -34.15
CA ARG A 116 19.50 10.66 -35.05
C ARG A 116 18.74 10.53 -36.36
N ILE A 117 18.15 11.66 -36.78
CA ILE A 117 17.82 11.92 -38.19
C ILE A 117 19.15 12.15 -38.91
#